data_AF-A0A239HF81-F1
#
_entry.id   AF-A0A239HF81-F1
#
_cell.length_a   1.000
_cell.length_b   1.000
_cell.length_c   1.000
_cell.angle_alpha   90.00
_cell.angle_beta   90.00
_cell.angle_gamma   90.00
#
_symmetry.space_group_name_H-M   'P 1'
#
loop_
_entity.id
_entity.type
_entity.pdbx_description
1 polymer ?
#
loop_
_entity_poly.entity_id
_entity_poly.type
_entity_poly.pdbx_seq_one_letter_code
_entity_poly.pdbx_strand_id
1 'polypeptide(L)'
;MPYIKQEDRPKLDQLVEQMKEAGIAANGDLNYLLYAFCKRHVSPSYNNYKNFIGELNQCATEIERRILAPYEDEKMRENGDV
;
A
#
# COMPACT_ATOMS: atom_id res chain seq x y z
N MET A 1 -5.14 4.43 6.77
CA MET A 1 -5.15 3.52 7.93
C MET A 1 -5.58 4.23 9.21
N PRO A 2 -6.77 3.95 9.77
CA PRO A 2 -7.27 4.63 10.97
C PRO A 2 -6.49 4.29 12.25
N TYR A 3 -5.72 3.20 12.24
CA TYR A 3 -4.95 2.69 13.38
C TYR A 3 -3.52 3.25 13.49
N ILE A 4 -3.04 4.00 12.49
CA ILE A 4 -1.78 4.74 12.59
C ILE A 4 -2.09 6.12 13.17
N LYS A 5 -1.44 6.46 14.30
CA LYS A 5 -1.60 7.76 14.96
C LYS A 5 -1.21 8.89 14.02
N GLN A 6 -1.90 10.02 14.13
CA GLN A 6 -1.64 11.16 13.25
C GLN A 6 -0.20 11.68 13.38
N GLU A 7 0.37 11.66 14.59
CA GLU A 7 1.76 12.05 14.84
C GLU A 7 2.82 11.17 14.15
N ASP A 8 2.48 9.92 13.84
CA ASP A 8 3.42 8.97 13.21
C ASP A 8 3.41 9.05 11.68
N ARG A 9 2.37 9.65 11.08
CA ARG A 9 2.20 9.71 9.62
C ARG A 9 3.28 10.51 8.90
N PRO A 10 3.70 11.70 9.38
CA PRO A 10 4.69 12.51 8.66
C PRO A 10 5.99 11.77 8.34
N LYS A 11 6.43 10.90 9.25
CA LYS A 11 7.63 10.05 9.04
C LYS A 11 7.42 9.05 7.90
N LEU A 12 6.24 8.44 7.82
CA LEU A 12 5.91 7.48 6.77
C LEU A 12 5.71 8.20 5.44
N ASP A 13 5.03 9.34 5.45
CA ASP A 13 4.79 10.17 4.26
C ASP A 13 6.11 10.65 3.66
N GLN A 14 7.09 11.03 4.50
CA GLN A 14 8.43 11.37 4.04
C GLN A 14 9.12 10.21 3.29
N LEU A 15 8.97 8.97 3.76
CA LEU A 15 9.55 7.80 3.07
C LEU A 15 8.88 7.57 1.71
N VAL A 16 7.57 7.82 1.61
CA VAL A 16 6.84 7.70 0.34
C VAL A 16 7.37 8.71 -0.69
N GLU A 17 7.61 9.96 -0.29
CA GLU A 17 8.20 10.96 -1.19
C GLU A 17 9.64 10.59 -1.59
N GLN A 18 10.44 10.06 -0.66
CA GLN A 18 11.79 9.58 -0.97
C GLN A 18 11.79 8.42 -1.98
N MET A 19 10.81 7.51 -1.91
CA MET A 19 10.66 6.44 -2.91
C MET A 19 10.38 7.03 -4.30
N LYS A 20 9.54 8.06 -4.37
CA LYS A 20 9.24 8.77 -5.62
C LYS A 20 10.47 9.48 -6.17
N GLU A 21 11.22 10.20 -5.34
CA GLU A 21 12.47 10.88 -5.71
C GLU A 21 13.53 9.89 -6.21
N ALA A 22 13.58 8.69 -5.62
CA ALA A 22 14.47 7.62 -6.05
C ALA A 22 14.05 6.93 -7.36
N GLY A 23 12.94 7.36 -7.98
CA GLY A 23 12.45 6.80 -9.25
C GLY A 23 11.82 5.42 -9.12
N ILE A 24 11.38 5.03 -7.91
CA ILE A 24 10.73 3.73 -7.68
C ILE A 24 9.37 3.72 -8.39
N ALA A 25 9.20 2.77 -9.31
CA ALA A 25 7.94 2.58 -10.00
C ALA A 25 7.03 1.57 -9.28
N ALA A 26 5.71 1.72 -9.47
CA ALA A 26 4.69 0.79 -9.00
C ALA A 26 4.63 -0.48 -9.89
N ASN A 27 5.77 -1.14 -10.06
CA ASN A 27 5.96 -2.35 -10.86
C ASN A 27 6.85 -3.36 -10.10
N GLY A 28 7.79 -4.01 -10.78
CA GLY A 28 8.78 -4.88 -10.15
C GLY A 28 9.61 -4.21 -9.06
N ASP A 29 9.84 -2.89 -9.10
CA ASP A 29 10.63 -2.16 -8.10
C ASP A 29 9.92 -2.19 -6.74
N LEU A 30 8.65 -1.78 -6.71
CA LEU A 30 7.84 -1.83 -5.50
C LEU A 30 7.70 -3.27 -4.98
N ASN A 31 7.51 -4.24 -5.88
CA ASN A 31 7.46 -5.66 -5.49
C ASN A 31 8.76 -6.11 -4.80
N TYR A 32 9.91 -5.78 -5.38
CA TYR A 32 11.21 -6.11 -4.81
C TYR A 32 11.42 -5.44 -3.45
N LEU A 33 11.04 -4.18 -3.29
CA LEU A 33 11.16 -3.46 -2.02
C LEU A 33 10.34 -4.13 -0.91
N LEU A 34 9.08 -4.49 -1.18
CA LEU A 34 8.22 -5.17 -0.22
C LEU A 34 8.77 -6.55 0.15
N TYR A 35 9.23 -7.31 -0.85
CA TYR A 35 9.89 -8.61 -0.63
C TYR A 35 11.18 -8.46 0.20
N ALA A 36 12.04 -7.50 -0.16
CA ALA A 36 13.30 -7.26 0.52
C ALA A 36 13.09 -6.81 1.96
N PHE A 37 12.08 -5.96 2.22
CA PHE A 37 11.70 -5.56 3.57
C PHE A 37 11.30 -6.77 4.41
N CYS A 38 10.43 -7.63 3.88
CA CYS A 38 10.03 -8.87 4.56
C CYS A 38 11.24 -9.75 4.86
N LYS A 39 12.05 -10.04 3.85
CA LYS A 39 13.23 -10.91 3.96
C LYS A 39 14.26 -10.41 5.00
N ARG A 40 14.42 -9.10 5.15
CA ARG A 40 15.46 -8.51 6.02
C ARG A 40 14.96 -8.18 7.43
N HIS A 41 13.68 -7.89 7.60
CA HIS A 41 13.16 -7.31 8.84
C HIS A 41 12.04 -8.12 9.51
N VAL A 42 11.44 -9.09 8.82
CA VAL A 42 10.43 -9.97 9.41
C VAL A 42 11.10 -11.25 9.92
N SER A 43 10.98 -11.51 11.22
CA SER A 43 11.59 -12.70 11.84
C SER A 43 10.93 -13.99 11.29
N PRO A 44 11.71 -15.03 10.93
CA PRO A 44 11.18 -16.27 10.37
C PRO A 44 10.14 -16.94 11.29
N SER A 45 8.89 -16.95 10.83
CA SER A 45 7.78 -17.64 11.48
C SER A 45 6.60 -17.66 10.53
N TYR A 46 5.87 -18.77 10.51
CA TYR A 46 4.62 -18.88 9.74
C TYR A 46 3.67 -17.72 10.04
N ASN A 47 3.48 -17.40 11.34
CA ASN A 47 2.58 -16.33 11.74
C ASN A 47 3.10 -14.95 11.33
N ASN A 48 4.42 -14.71 11.40
CA ASN A 48 4.97 -13.42 11.00
C ASN A 48 4.82 -13.17 9.49
N TYR A 49 5.11 -14.18 8.67
CA TYR A 49 4.92 -14.07 7.21
C TYR A 49 3.45 -13.96 6.84
N LYS A 50 2.58 -14.75 7.47
CA LYS A 50 1.13 -14.64 7.29
C LYS A 50 0.63 -13.24 7.64
N ASN A 51 1.11 -12.65 8.73
CA ASN A 51 0.73 -11.29 9.13
C ASN A 51 1.24 -10.25 8.13
N PHE A 52 2.50 -10.34 7.69
CA PHE A 52 3.05 -9.41 6.68
C PHE A 52 2.25 -9.45 5.37
N ILE A 53 1.92 -10.66 4.89
CA ILE A 53 1.05 -10.84 3.71
C ILE A 53 -0.33 -10.25 3.97
N GLY A 54 -0.87 -10.42 5.17
CA GLY A 54 -2.14 -9.81 5.60
C GLY A 54 -2.13 -8.28 5.48
N GLU A 55 -1.06 -7.62 5.92
CA GLU A 55 -0.93 -6.15 5.80
C GLU A 55 -0.89 -5.68 4.33
N LEU A 56 -0.24 -6.44 3.45
CA LEU A 56 -0.24 -6.15 2.00
C LEU A 56 -1.65 -6.26 1.41
N ASN A 57 -2.39 -7.31 1.77
CA ASN A 57 -3.76 -7.50 1.31
C ASN A 57 -4.69 -6.41 1.85
N GLN A 58 -4.54 -6.03 3.12
CA GLN A 58 -5.33 -4.95 3.71
C GLN A 58 -5.05 -3.60 3.04
N CYS A 59 -3.81 -3.34 2.62
CA CYS A 59 -3.46 -2.17 1.81
C CYS A 59 -4.24 -2.15 0.49
N ALA A 60 -4.28 -3.28 -0.24
CA ALA A 60 -5.03 -3.39 -1.48
C ALA A 60 -6.53 -3.09 -1.28
N THR A 61 -7.16 -3.67 -0.25
CA THR A 61 -8.58 -3.39 0.07
C THR A 61 -8.84 -1.92 0.42
N GLU A 62 -7.91 -1.24 1.09
CA GLU A 62 -8.05 0.20 1.36
C GLU A 62 -7.88 1.06 0.10
N ILE A 63 -7.01 0.66 -0.83
CA ILE A 63 -6.88 1.30 -2.15
C ILE A 63 -8.19 1.13 -2.92
N GLU A 64 -8.73 -0.09 -3.01
CA GLU A 64 -10.01 -0.38 -3.66
C GLU A 64 -11.12 0.49 -3.07
N ARG A 65 -11.28 0.47 -1.74
CA ARG A 65 -12.37 1.17 -1.05
C ARG A 65 -12.29 2.69 -1.10
N ARG A 66 -11.09 3.27 -0.95
CA ARG A 66 -10.93 4.73 -0.75
C ARG A 66 -10.47 5.47 -2.00
N ILE A 67 -9.92 4.77 -2.98
CA ILE A 67 -9.33 5.39 -4.18
C ILE A 67 -10.07 4.90 -5.42
N LEU A 68 -10.14 3.57 -5.62
CA LEU A 68 -10.73 3.01 -6.84
C LEU A 68 -12.25 3.19 -6.88
N ALA A 69 -12.98 2.83 -5.83
CA ALA A 69 -14.43 2.93 -5.81
C ALA A 69 -14.94 4.37 -6.06
N PRO A 70 -14.40 5.43 -5.42
CA PRO A 70 -14.79 6.80 -5.76
C PRO A 70 -14.47 7.20 -7.21
N TYR A 71 -13.38 6.69 -7.78
CA TYR A 71 -13.02 6.91 -9.17
C TYR A 71 -14.01 6.19 -10.12
N GLU A 72 -14.42 4.97 -9.79
CA GLU A 72 -15.45 4.24 -10.53
C GLU A 72 -16.81 4.94 -10.45
N ASP A 73 -17.19 5.46 -9.28
CA ASP A 73 -18.39 6.30 -9.10
C ASP A 73 -18.37 7.54 -9.99
N GLU A 74 -17.21 8.14 -10.20
CA GLU A 74 -17.02 9.23 -11.16
C GLU A 74 -17.19 8.75 -12.60
N LYS A 75 -16.55 7.63 -12.96
CA LYS A 75 -16.65 7.08 -14.31
C LYS A 75 -18.04 6.57 -14.68
N MET A 76 -18.81 6.06 -13.73
CA MET A 76 -20.23 5.69 -13.92
C MET A 76 -21.09 6.91 -14.22
N ARG A 77 -20.83 8.05 -13.55
CA ARG A 77 -21.54 9.31 -13.82
C ARG A 77 -21.21 9.87 -15.21
N GLU A 78 -19.97 9.70 -15.68
CA GLU A 78 -19.51 10.18 -16.97
C GLU A 78 -19.95 9.30 -18.14
N ASN A 79 -19.82 7.97 -18.00
CA ASN A 79 -19.93 7.02 -19.11
C ASN A 79 -21.18 6.13 -19.04
N GLY A 80 -21.95 6.22 -17.95
CA GLY A 80 -23.00 5.27 -17.62
C GLY A 80 -22.46 4.08 -16.80
N ASP A 81 -23.37 3.45 -16.07
CA ASP A 81 -23.09 2.19 -15.36
C ASP A 81 -23.24 0.99 -16.33
N VAL A 82 -22.67 -0.16 -15.97
CA VAL A 82 -22.70 -1.42 -16.75
C VAL A 82 -24.05 -2.14 -16.62
#